data_AF-A0AAD0WYJ1-F1
#
_entry.id   AF-A0AAD0WYJ1-F1
#
_cell.length_a   1.000
_cell.length_b   1.000
_cell.length_c   1.000
_cell.angle_alpha   90.00
_cell.angle_beta   90.00
_cell.angle_gamma   90.00
#
_symmetry.space_group_name_H-M   'P 1'
#
loop_
_entity.id
_entity.type
_entity.pdbx_description
1 polymer ?
#
loop_
_entity_poly.entity_id
_entity_poly.type
_entity_poly.pdbx_seq_one_letter_code
_entity_poly.pdbx_strand_id
1 'polypeptide(L)'
;MGILNNSIFFEVGRVLLLTLFFSYSAEAGLKDTLARKFPKCHFVEKSKFLTEKEYKMIKSKFPTRDVRKFYSFYQRVCNQKSSFDFIFSDIVRTKRQLVHIHIEDKKLESLKVVKFEEPSEYRVKDSWLKKFKSTLPDSIDIVSGATLSSKSTKFLVWLSLYLQGDILK
;
A
#
# COMPACT_ATOMS: atom_id res chain seq x y z
N MET A 1 80.78 -2.81 36.19
CA MET A 1 81.06 -3.56 34.96
C MET A 1 79.82 -4.38 34.66
N GLY A 2 79.13 -4.33 33.52
CA GLY A 2 79.25 -3.59 32.27
C GLY A 2 77.93 -3.83 31.52
N ILE A 3 77.49 -2.83 30.79
CA ILE A 3 76.26 -2.79 29.96
C ILE A 3 76.41 -3.74 28.77
N LEU A 4 75.30 -4.33 28.30
CA LEU A 4 74.90 -4.57 26.90
C LEU A 4 73.46 -5.14 26.96
N ASN A 5 72.41 -4.33 26.86
CA ASN A 5 71.74 -3.81 25.66
C ASN A 5 71.43 -4.89 24.60
N ASN A 6 70.15 -5.28 24.50
CA ASN A 6 69.55 -5.58 23.19
C ASN A 6 68.02 -5.43 23.22
N SER A 7 67.56 -4.59 22.32
CA SER A 7 66.19 -4.18 22.04
C SER A 7 65.37 -5.30 21.39
N ILE A 8 64.16 -5.54 21.90
CA ILE A 8 63.09 -6.20 21.14
C ILE A 8 61.84 -5.32 21.22
N PHE A 9 61.73 -4.44 20.22
CA PHE A 9 60.48 -3.85 19.76
C PHE A 9 59.68 -4.97 19.07
N PHE A 10 58.45 -5.26 19.49
CA PHE A 10 57.49 -5.96 18.65
C PHE A 10 56.07 -5.42 18.88
N GLU A 11 55.69 -4.54 17.96
CA GLU A 11 54.41 -4.48 17.26
C GLU A 11 53.11 -4.63 18.07
N VAL A 12 52.47 -3.48 18.26
CA VAL A 12 51.04 -3.31 18.55
C VAL A 12 50.22 -3.84 17.36
N GLY A 13 50.09 -5.15 17.25
CA GLY A 13 49.41 -5.84 16.16
C GLY A 13 47.89 -5.91 16.34
N ARG A 14 47.20 -4.82 16.01
CA ARG A 14 45.82 -4.74 15.51
C ARG A 14 44.87 -5.89 15.90
N VAL A 15 44.10 -5.69 16.98
CA VAL A 15 42.80 -6.36 17.13
C VAL A 15 41.88 -5.84 16.04
N LEU A 16 41.71 -6.63 14.98
CA LEU A 16 40.78 -6.36 13.89
C LEU A 16 39.35 -6.49 14.44
N LEU A 17 38.78 -5.37 14.89
CA LEU A 17 37.38 -5.26 15.27
C LEU A 17 36.55 -5.44 13.99
N LEU A 18 36.17 -6.67 13.70
CA LEU A 18 35.28 -7.02 12.59
C LEU A 18 33.87 -6.55 12.98
N THR A 19 33.61 -5.25 12.81
CA THR A 19 32.27 -4.69 12.93
C THR A 19 31.46 -5.26 11.78
N LEU A 20 30.73 -6.35 12.06
CA LEU A 20 29.59 -6.78 11.29
C LEU A 20 28.63 -5.59 11.23
N PHE A 21 28.73 -4.80 10.16
CA PHE A 21 27.65 -3.92 9.74
C PHE A 21 26.50 -4.85 9.34
N PHE A 22 25.71 -5.24 10.35
CA PHE A 22 24.35 -5.69 10.15
C PHE A 22 23.63 -4.50 9.52
N SER A 23 23.61 -4.47 8.19
CA SER A 23 22.72 -3.65 7.42
C SER A 23 21.31 -4.11 7.74
N TYR A 24 20.77 -3.62 8.86
CA TYR A 24 19.36 -3.67 9.17
C TYR A 24 18.69 -2.76 8.14
N SER A 25 18.40 -3.32 6.97
CA SER A 25 17.46 -2.73 6.03
C SER A 25 16.11 -2.77 6.73
N ALA A 26 15.82 -1.75 7.53
CA ALA A 26 14.48 -1.51 8.04
C ALA A 26 13.60 -1.25 6.81
N GLU A 27 12.91 -2.28 6.37
CA GLU A 27 11.92 -2.17 5.32
C GLU A 27 10.83 -1.24 5.85
N ALA A 28 10.89 0.02 5.43
CA ALA A 28 10.00 1.06 5.95
C ALA A 28 8.55 0.65 5.73
N GLY A 29 7.76 0.62 6.79
CA GLY A 29 6.37 0.21 6.73
C GLY A 29 5.54 1.11 5.82
N LEU A 30 4.35 0.65 5.44
CA LEU A 30 3.42 1.43 4.62
C LEU A 30 3.09 2.79 5.28
N LYS A 31 2.88 2.80 6.59
CA LYS A 31 2.68 4.02 7.39
C LYS A 31 3.87 4.98 7.26
N ASP A 32 5.10 4.49 7.36
CA ASP A 32 6.31 5.33 7.25
C ASP A 32 6.48 5.89 5.84
N THR A 33 6.12 5.10 4.83
CA THR A 33 6.12 5.55 3.44
C THR A 33 5.09 6.64 3.20
N LEU A 34 3.89 6.51 3.76
CA LEU A 34 2.87 7.56 3.71
C LEU A 34 3.30 8.81 4.48
N ALA A 35 3.86 8.65 5.69
CA ALA A 35 4.33 9.76 6.52
C ALA A 35 5.46 10.55 5.84
N ARG A 36 6.42 9.87 5.20
CA ARG A 36 7.48 10.53 4.41
C ARG A 36 6.93 11.29 3.22
N LYS A 37 5.93 10.73 2.53
CA LYS A 37 5.29 11.38 1.36
C LYS A 37 4.46 12.60 1.77
N PHE A 38 3.86 12.58 2.97
CA PHE A 38 2.99 13.64 3.48
C PHE A 38 3.43 14.07 4.89
N PRO A 39 4.58 14.76 5.04
CA PRO A 39 5.20 15.01 6.34
C PRO A 39 4.38 15.94 7.26
N LYS A 40 3.43 16.69 6.70
CA LYS A 40 2.52 17.57 7.46
C LYS A 40 1.23 16.89 7.89
N CYS A 41 1.08 15.60 7.61
CA CYS A 41 -0.14 14.85 7.88
C CYS A 41 0.11 13.77 8.92
N HIS A 42 -0.88 13.55 9.78
CA HIS A 42 -0.89 12.45 10.73
C HIS A 42 -1.66 11.26 10.15
N PHE A 43 -1.11 10.05 10.31
CA PHE A 43 -1.72 8.81 9.84
C PHE A 43 -2.11 7.93 11.01
N VAL A 44 -3.41 7.69 11.14
CA VAL A 44 -4.00 6.78 12.12
C VAL A 44 -4.44 5.53 11.40
N GLU A 45 -3.92 4.37 11.79
CA GLU A 45 -4.41 3.10 11.28
C GLU A 45 -5.84 2.86 11.77
N LYS A 46 -6.69 2.44 10.86
CA LYS A 46 -8.08 2.09 11.09
C LYS A 46 -8.33 0.71 10.52
N SER A 47 -9.34 0.04 11.05
CA SER A 47 -9.72 -1.28 10.59
C SER A 47 -11.22 -1.47 10.62
N LYS A 48 -11.71 -2.31 9.72
CA LYS A 48 -13.10 -2.76 9.68
C LYS A 48 -13.14 -4.28 9.59
N PHE A 49 -13.84 -4.89 10.54
CA PHE A 49 -14.33 -6.25 10.41
C PHE A 49 -15.72 -6.20 9.80
N LEU A 50 -15.91 -6.91 8.69
CA LEU A 50 -17.21 -7.07 8.08
C LEU A 50 -18.06 -8.03 8.92
N THR A 51 -19.29 -7.63 9.18
CA THR A 51 -20.33 -8.54 9.66
C THR A 51 -20.64 -9.59 8.59
N GLU A 52 -21.27 -10.69 8.98
CA GLU A 52 -21.72 -11.73 8.03
C GLU A 52 -22.66 -11.18 6.95
N LYS A 53 -23.51 -10.21 7.29
CA LYS A 53 -24.41 -9.55 6.33
C LYS A 53 -23.63 -8.76 5.29
N GLU A 54 -22.66 -7.95 5.72
CA GLU A 54 -21.82 -7.15 4.84
C GLU A 54 -20.94 -8.04 3.95
N TYR A 55 -20.30 -9.06 4.54
CA TYR A 55 -19.50 -10.04 3.81
C TYR A 55 -20.31 -10.74 2.71
N LYS A 56 -21.51 -11.26 3.03
CA LYS A 56 -22.39 -11.92 2.06
C LYS A 56 -22.86 -10.96 0.96
N MET A 57 -23.18 -9.72 1.31
CA MET A 57 -23.59 -8.69 0.35
C MET A 57 -22.46 -8.38 -0.66
N ILE A 58 -21.24 -8.16 -0.17
CA ILE A 58 -20.09 -7.88 -1.03
C ILE A 58 -19.75 -9.10 -1.89
N LYS A 59 -19.75 -10.30 -1.30
CA LYS A 59 -19.48 -11.55 -2.04
C LYS A 59 -20.54 -11.83 -3.10
N SER A 60 -21.81 -11.51 -2.84
CA SER A 60 -22.89 -11.62 -3.83
C SER A 60 -22.70 -10.64 -4.99
N LYS A 61 -22.30 -9.39 -4.71
CA LYS A 61 -22.00 -8.39 -5.76
C LYS A 61 -20.74 -8.74 -6.56
N PHE A 62 -19.74 -9.36 -5.93
CA PHE A 62 -18.45 -9.71 -6.53
C PHE A 62 -18.08 -11.19 -6.29
N PRO A 63 -18.79 -12.14 -6.93
CA PRO A 63 -18.68 -13.58 -6.60
C PRO A 63 -17.29 -14.15 -6.87
N THR A 64 -16.61 -13.63 -7.89
CA THR A 64 -15.27 -14.09 -8.31
C THR A 64 -14.13 -13.41 -7.55
N ARG A 65 -14.42 -12.44 -6.67
CA ARG A 65 -13.39 -11.72 -5.92
C ARG A 65 -13.08 -12.40 -4.60
N ASP A 66 -11.83 -12.30 -4.18
CA ASP A 66 -11.39 -12.68 -2.86
C ASP A 66 -11.76 -11.58 -1.87
N VAL A 67 -12.94 -11.73 -1.26
CA VAL A 67 -13.46 -10.79 -0.26
C VAL A 67 -12.95 -11.25 1.10
N ARG A 68 -12.21 -10.39 1.79
CA ARG A 68 -11.74 -10.62 3.16
C ARG A 68 -12.81 -10.16 4.15
N LYS A 69 -12.78 -10.71 5.37
CA LYS A 69 -13.60 -10.21 6.49
C LYS A 69 -12.94 -9.04 7.23
N PHE A 70 -11.64 -8.87 7.09
CA PHE A 70 -10.88 -7.81 7.77
C PHE A 70 -10.17 -6.93 6.75
N TYR A 71 -10.27 -5.61 6.95
CA TYR A 71 -9.57 -4.60 6.16
C TYR A 71 -8.91 -3.59 7.09
N SER A 72 -7.64 -3.28 6.83
CA SER A 72 -6.94 -2.14 7.41
C SER A 72 -6.72 -1.06 6.36
N PHE A 73 -6.71 0.20 6.80
CA PHE A 73 -6.51 1.39 5.98
C PHE A 73 -6.07 2.53 6.90
N TYR A 74 -5.65 3.66 6.32
CA TYR A 74 -5.17 4.79 7.11
C TYR A 74 -6.12 5.97 7.00
N GLN A 75 -6.53 6.50 8.14
CA GLN A 75 -7.09 7.85 8.23
C GLN A 75 -5.92 8.84 8.17
N ARG A 76 -5.94 9.71 7.17
CA ARG A 76 -4.99 10.80 6.99
C ARG A 76 -5.61 12.11 7.44
N VAL A 77 -5.01 12.72 8.46
CA VAL A 77 -5.41 14.03 8.98
C VAL A 77 -4.37 15.07 8.58
N CYS A 78 -4.75 16.01 7.71
CA CYS A 78 -3.92 17.12 7.26
C CYS A 78 -4.66 18.43 7.55
N ASN A 79 -4.06 19.36 8.30
CA ASN A 79 -4.69 20.67 8.61
C ASN A 79 -6.15 20.54 9.10
N GLN A 80 -6.40 19.61 10.04
CA GLN A 80 -7.73 19.30 10.60
C GLN A 80 -8.75 18.69 9.61
N LYS A 81 -8.38 18.46 8.35
CA LYS A 81 -9.20 17.71 7.39
C LYS A 81 -8.87 16.22 7.46
N SER A 82 -9.91 15.40 7.52
CA SER A 82 -9.80 13.95 7.54
C SER A 82 -10.08 13.35 6.17
N SER A 83 -9.21 12.43 5.76
CA SER A 83 -9.30 11.70 4.50
C SER A 83 -8.82 10.27 4.71
N PHE A 84 -8.97 9.39 3.73
CA PHE A 84 -8.70 7.97 3.89
C PHE A 84 -7.81 7.44 2.76
N ASP A 85 -6.77 6.70 3.13
CA ASP A 85 -5.83 6.04 2.23
C ASP A 85 -6.00 4.52 2.35
N PHE A 86 -6.40 3.88 1.24
CA PHE A 86 -6.51 2.44 1.11
C PHE A 86 -5.41 1.91 0.21
N ILE A 87 -4.77 0.82 0.63
CA ILE A 87 -3.73 0.14 -0.14
C ILE A 87 -4.11 -1.32 -0.25
N PHE A 88 -4.51 -1.72 -1.46
CA PHE A 88 -5.00 -3.06 -1.71
C PHE A 88 -4.07 -3.84 -2.63
N SER A 89 -3.77 -5.07 -2.25
CA SER A 89 -3.22 -6.08 -3.14
C SER A 89 -4.34 -7.01 -3.61
N ASP A 90 -4.51 -7.17 -4.92
CA ASP A 90 -5.45 -8.12 -5.52
C ASP A 90 -4.75 -8.97 -6.58
N ILE A 91 -5.19 -10.22 -6.73
CA ILE A 91 -4.74 -11.09 -7.83
C ILE A 91 -5.62 -10.76 -9.04
N VAL A 92 -4.97 -10.38 -10.13
CA VAL A 92 -5.69 -9.99 -11.36
C VAL A 92 -6.04 -11.23 -12.17
N ARG A 93 -5.02 -12.01 -12.55
CA ARG A 93 -5.17 -13.28 -13.24
C ARG A 93 -4.36 -14.37 -12.53
N THR A 94 -3.06 -14.19 -12.43
CA THR A 94 -2.14 -15.08 -11.71
C THR A 94 -1.18 -14.30 -10.80
N LYS A 95 -0.93 -13.03 -11.11
CA LYS A 95 -0.03 -12.15 -10.36
C LYS A 95 -0.78 -10.98 -9.74
N ARG A 96 -0.08 -10.27 -8.85
CA ARG A 96 -0.70 -9.22 -8.04
C ARG A 96 -0.66 -7.87 -8.74
N GLN A 97 -1.67 -7.06 -8.43
CA GLN A 97 -1.57 -5.62 -8.51
C GLN A 97 -1.65 -5.01 -7.12
N LEU A 98 -0.97 -3.88 -6.93
CA LEU A 98 -1.04 -3.05 -5.74
C LEU A 98 -1.64 -1.70 -6.13
N VAL A 99 -2.75 -1.32 -5.50
CA VAL A 99 -3.49 -0.09 -5.81
C VAL A 99 -3.54 0.78 -4.57
N HIS A 100 -3.19 2.05 -4.73
CA HIS A 100 -3.39 3.11 -3.73
C HIS A 100 -4.62 3.93 -4.13
N ILE A 101 -5.56 4.04 -3.20
CA ILE A 101 -6.84 4.72 -3.37
C ILE A 101 -6.97 5.75 -2.25
N HIS A 102 -7.19 6.99 -2.64
CA HIS A 102 -7.34 8.10 -1.73
C HIS A 102 -8.75 8.68 -1.83
N ILE A 103 -9.45 8.75 -0.69
CA ILE A 103 -10.82 9.25 -0.59
C ILE A 103 -10.87 10.46 0.36
N GLU A 104 -11.48 11.54 -0.11
CA GLU A 104 -11.77 12.76 0.64
C GLU A 104 -13.24 13.11 0.42
N ASP A 105 -13.97 13.50 1.47
CA ASP A 105 -15.38 13.91 1.37
C ASP A 105 -16.30 12.93 0.61
N LYS A 106 -16.11 11.63 0.86
CA LYS A 106 -16.86 10.53 0.20
C LYS A 106 -16.66 10.44 -1.31
N LYS A 107 -15.61 11.07 -1.83
CA LYS A 107 -15.24 11.07 -3.24
C LYS A 107 -13.83 10.54 -3.43
N LEU A 108 -13.60 9.88 -4.56
CA LEU A 108 -12.27 9.46 -4.94
C LEU A 108 -11.46 10.69 -5.37
N GLU A 109 -10.38 10.97 -4.65
CA GLU A 109 -9.47 12.06 -4.99
C GLU A 109 -8.20 11.55 -5.71
N SER A 110 -7.74 10.34 -5.40
CA SER A 110 -6.62 9.73 -6.14
C SER A 110 -6.78 8.22 -6.29
N LEU A 111 -6.34 7.69 -7.43
CA LEU A 111 -6.29 6.26 -7.73
C LEU A 111 -5.01 5.99 -8.52
N LYS A 112 -4.14 5.15 -7.98
CA LYS A 112 -2.87 4.79 -8.63
C LYS A 112 -2.59 3.30 -8.51
N VAL A 113 -2.24 2.67 -9.63
CA VAL A 113 -1.63 1.33 -9.63
C VAL A 113 -0.14 1.51 -9.28
N VAL A 114 0.20 1.18 -8.03
CA VAL A 114 1.55 1.33 -7.46
C VAL A 114 2.49 0.25 -7.99
N LYS A 115 2.01 -1.00 -8.05
CA LYS A 115 2.74 -2.15 -8.58
C LYS A 115 1.80 -2.98 -9.44
N PHE A 116 2.30 -3.50 -10.56
CA PHE A 116 1.54 -4.38 -11.45
C PHE A 116 2.50 -5.46 -11.96
N GLU A 117 2.23 -6.71 -11.62
CA GLU A 117 3.17 -7.81 -11.87
C GLU A 117 2.81 -8.64 -13.11
N GLU A 118 1.60 -8.45 -13.64
CA GLU A 118 1.16 -9.02 -14.91
C GLU A 118 1.82 -8.31 -16.11
N PRO A 119 1.81 -8.91 -17.32
CA PRO A 119 2.25 -8.26 -18.54
C PRO A 119 1.64 -6.87 -18.72
N SER A 120 2.47 -5.91 -19.13
CA SER A 120 2.14 -4.48 -19.14
C SER A 120 0.93 -4.14 -20.01
N GLU A 121 0.65 -4.92 -21.05
CA GLU A 121 -0.50 -4.82 -21.93
C GLU A 121 -1.84 -5.08 -21.22
N TYR A 122 -1.83 -5.81 -20.10
CA TYR A 122 -3.00 -6.03 -19.26
C TYR A 122 -3.20 -4.93 -18.22
N ARG A 123 -2.26 -3.98 -18.11
CA ARG A 123 -2.38 -2.85 -17.18
C ARG A 123 -3.40 -1.86 -17.72
N VAL A 124 -4.33 -1.44 -16.85
CA VAL A 124 -5.25 -0.35 -17.19
C VAL A 124 -4.49 0.96 -17.36
N LYS A 125 -4.89 1.76 -18.37
CA LYS A 125 -4.26 3.05 -18.65
C LYS A 125 -4.68 4.10 -17.62
N ASP A 126 -3.79 5.03 -17.31
CA ASP A 126 -4.06 6.13 -16.37
C ASP A 126 -5.23 7.02 -16.81
N SER A 127 -5.45 7.17 -18.13
CA SER A 127 -6.60 7.89 -18.67
C SER A 127 -7.93 7.24 -18.29
N TRP A 128 -7.98 5.91 -18.18
CA TRP A 128 -9.16 5.20 -17.70
C TRP A 128 -9.32 5.33 -16.18
N LEU A 129 -8.22 5.29 -15.41
CA LEU A 129 -8.24 5.51 -13.96
C LEU A 129 -8.79 6.90 -13.58
N LYS A 130 -8.49 7.93 -14.38
CA LYS A 130 -9.00 9.30 -14.15
C LYS A 130 -10.53 9.40 -14.18
N LYS A 131 -11.23 8.48 -14.87
CA LYS A 131 -12.70 8.48 -14.94
C LYS A 131 -13.36 8.33 -13.55
N PHE A 132 -12.69 7.68 -12.61
CA PHE A 132 -13.23 7.47 -11.27
C PHE A 132 -13.31 8.75 -10.41
N LYS A 133 -12.66 9.86 -10.81
CA LYS A 133 -12.81 11.14 -10.11
C LYS A 133 -14.22 11.72 -10.25
N SER A 134 -14.87 11.48 -11.38
CA SER A 134 -16.18 12.06 -11.72
C SER A 134 -17.30 11.04 -11.85
N THR A 135 -16.97 9.74 -11.88
CA THR A 135 -17.93 8.69 -12.24
C THR A 135 -17.85 7.53 -11.25
N LEU A 136 -19.02 7.04 -10.84
CA LEU A 136 -19.11 5.90 -9.92
C LEU A 136 -18.55 4.64 -10.58
N PRO A 137 -17.95 3.72 -9.79
CA PRO A 137 -17.33 2.50 -10.32
C PRO A 137 -18.24 1.69 -11.24
N ASP A 138 -19.51 1.54 -10.88
CA ASP A 138 -20.46 0.71 -11.64
C ASP A 138 -20.74 1.26 -13.04
N SER A 139 -20.68 2.58 -13.24
CA SER A 139 -20.94 3.26 -14.51
C SER A 139 -19.74 3.35 -15.46
N ILE A 140 -18.54 2.94 -15.03
CA ILE A 140 -17.34 2.97 -15.87
C ILE A 140 -17.21 1.69 -16.69
N ASP A 141 -17.07 1.81 -18.01
CA ASP A 141 -16.88 0.65 -18.89
C ASP A 141 -15.62 -0.16 -18.57
N ILE A 142 -15.71 -1.45 -18.86
CA ILE A 142 -14.58 -2.37 -18.80
C ILE A 142 -13.59 -2.05 -19.93
N VAL A 143 -12.29 -2.24 -19.67
CA VAL A 143 -11.23 -2.03 -20.67
C VAL A 143 -11.01 -3.31 -21.46
N SER A 144 -11.23 -3.27 -22.78
CA SER A 144 -10.89 -4.38 -23.68
C SER A 144 -9.38 -4.68 -23.63
N GLY A 145 -9.00 -5.96 -23.64
CA GLY A 145 -7.62 -6.41 -23.43
C GLY A 145 -7.14 -6.35 -21.97
N ALA A 146 -7.81 -5.61 -21.10
CA ALA A 146 -7.51 -5.49 -19.67
C ALA A 146 -8.75 -5.73 -18.79
N THR A 147 -9.61 -6.69 -19.19
CA THR A 147 -10.91 -6.96 -18.54
C THR A 147 -10.75 -7.35 -17.07
N LEU A 148 -9.79 -8.23 -16.74
CA LEU A 148 -9.61 -8.69 -15.35
C LEU A 148 -9.06 -7.57 -14.46
N SER A 149 -8.11 -6.79 -14.98
CA SER A 149 -7.51 -5.63 -14.31
C SER A 149 -8.53 -4.54 -14.05
N SER A 150 -9.37 -4.24 -15.05
CA SER A 150 -10.42 -3.22 -14.93
C SER A 150 -11.52 -3.65 -13.96
N LYS A 151 -11.95 -4.93 -13.99
CA LYS A 151 -12.87 -5.49 -12.97
C LYS A 151 -12.27 -5.45 -11.56
N SER A 152 -10.99 -5.78 -11.41
CA SER A 152 -10.30 -5.74 -10.11
C SER A 152 -10.24 -4.31 -9.58
N THR A 153 -9.84 -3.36 -10.42
CA THR A 153 -9.78 -1.93 -10.05
C THR A 153 -11.16 -1.39 -9.67
N LYS A 154 -12.21 -1.68 -10.45
CA LYS A 154 -13.59 -1.29 -10.14
C LYS A 154 -14.04 -1.83 -8.77
N PHE A 155 -13.76 -3.09 -8.48
CA PHE A 155 -14.06 -3.70 -7.18
C PHE A 155 -13.34 -2.97 -6.04
N LEU A 156 -12.04 -2.72 -6.16
CA LEU A 156 -11.25 -2.07 -5.12
C LEU A 156 -11.70 -0.62 -4.85
N VAL A 157 -12.06 0.14 -5.89
CA VAL A 157 -12.61 1.50 -5.71
C VAL A 157 -13.99 1.45 -5.07
N TRP A 158 -14.87 0.55 -5.51
CA TRP A 158 -16.18 0.37 -4.89
C TRP A 158 -16.05 0.01 -3.41
N LEU A 159 -15.15 -0.93 -3.08
CA LEU A 159 -14.90 -1.36 -1.71
C LEU A 159 -14.38 -0.22 -0.84
N SER A 160 -13.48 0.61 -1.37
CA SER A 160 -12.96 1.77 -0.65
C SER A 160 -14.06 2.77 -0.27
N LEU A 161 -14.96 3.08 -1.22
CA LEU A 161 -16.10 3.96 -0.99
C LEU A 161 -17.08 3.35 0.03
N TYR A 162 -17.32 2.04 -0.06
CA TYR A 162 -18.16 1.32 0.89
C TYR A 162 -17.59 1.35 2.32
N LEU A 163 -16.31 0.98 2.48
CA LEU A 163 -15.63 0.97 3.78
C LEU A 163 -15.61 2.37 4.41
N GLN A 164 -15.34 3.41 3.62
CA GLN A 164 -15.34 4.79 4.10
C GLN A 164 -16.74 5.28 4.52
N GLY A 165 -17.78 4.92 3.75
CA GLY A 165 -19.15 5.32 4.04
C GLY A 165 -19.71 4.73 5.34
N ASP A 166 -19.21 3.56 5.76
CA ASP A 166 -19.65 2.89 6.99
C ASP A 166 -19.00 3.48 8.25
N ILE A 167 -17.76 3.97 8.16
CA ILE A 167 -17.02 4.57 9.29
C ILE A 167 -17.58 5.95 9.68
N LEU A 168 -18.18 6.65 8.73
CA LEU A 168 -18.76 7.99 8.93
C LEU A 168 -20.23 7.96 9.40
N LYS A 169 -20.80 6.78 9.66
CA LYS A 169 -22.11 6.62 10.28
C LYS A 169 -21.95 6.49 11.79
#